data_AF-A0A965LH00-F1
#
_entry.id   AF-A0A965LH00-F1
#
_cell.length_a   1.000
_cell.length_b   1.000
_cell.length_c   1.000
_cell.angle_alpha   90.00
_cell.angle_beta   90.00
_cell.angle_gamma   90.00
#
_symmetry.space_group_name_H-M   'P 1'
#
loop_
_entity.id
_entity.type
_entity.pdbx_description
1 polymer ?
#
loop_
_entity_poly.entity_id
_entity_poly.type
_entity_poly.pdbx_seq_one_letter_code
_entity_poly.pdbx_strand_id
1 'polypeptide(L)'
;MVEAFMALVHRAGEWIASMPEVLDLIEKWWKVAAAVFLLSLYFRDFARCYRLLRVMRRGRDGDDRLSVVLTILRIAVPRFPDILNRELFERVRMRVEHEMFPPTPQIDLARFQSPTSRKLRTVPGEEAGAQRVKLYLAALAKWKRGLPKIYKGDPTIKVANAAEVNAHFAEMDRYFDVLHDFGVEEDGKYFICPIEIDRGFITPLHLLTGLLIEFNQKWGNVLSAFNRDANQAIRALGASGGDIREIQMFIYTCWLLWGPSIPVCGCERSDARFRSIQYGFGDENNSLEVVGAATRIDPLMKELIEKTKRHIASATEPGKRDAVRLPMALPVTVRGRLRLSDTIGLDPRDTNALPNTALTSWKGGADRRPVLYISTIKAGKGASAYESVNVGEISLEEGAVRSKYYSAYLWIAFVMMEEQGGAFIPLSQTRDGKSRPWTDLVPFFEHGNLADAESLAYGKAQLAIKVAEALVRVTEALPEDTRTRFVFACSIDDPGCNGGGEPLFAGWQGGALVRDLVRARIEALAAQGDPAYAKLLASGVVIFEPDGAAWRAAHAYSACALPDHVARHYHTMDEEAVLEG
;
A
#
# COMPACT_ATOMS: atom_id res chain seq x y z
N MET A 1 -27.04 53.38 -28.07
CA MET A 1 -26.32 52.27 -28.77
C MET A 1 -26.93 50.92 -28.44
N VAL A 2 -27.11 50.58 -27.15
CA VAL A 2 -27.77 49.34 -26.71
C VAL A 2 -29.24 49.25 -27.18
N GLU A 3 -30.03 50.33 -27.06
CA GLU A 3 -31.44 50.33 -27.53
C GLU A 3 -31.55 50.14 -29.05
N ALA A 4 -30.66 50.74 -29.83
CA ALA A 4 -30.63 50.58 -31.28
C ALA A 4 -30.23 49.15 -31.69
N PHE A 5 -29.30 48.52 -30.96
CA PHE A 5 -28.93 47.12 -31.18
C PHE A 5 -30.08 46.17 -30.81
N MET A 6 -30.76 46.40 -29.68
CA MET A 6 -31.91 45.58 -29.27
C MET A 6 -33.10 45.73 -30.24
N ALA A 7 -33.35 46.93 -30.77
CA ALA A 7 -34.38 47.14 -31.80
C ALA A 7 -34.04 46.43 -33.11
N LEU A 8 -32.75 46.38 -33.49
CA LEU A 8 -32.28 45.65 -34.68
C LEU A 8 -32.44 44.13 -34.50
N VAL A 9 -32.06 43.59 -33.33
CA VAL A 9 -32.22 42.16 -32.99
C VAL A 9 -33.69 41.78 -32.97
N HIS A 10 -34.56 42.63 -32.41
CA HIS A 10 -35.99 42.36 -32.37
C HIS A 10 -36.62 42.32 -33.76
N ARG A 11 -36.29 43.30 -34.63
CA ARG A 11 -36.76 43.30 -36.04
C ARG A 11 -36.19 42.13 -36.84
N ALA A 12 -34.94 41.75 -36.60
CA ALA A 12 -34.36 40.56 -37.22
C ALA A 12 -35.08 39.28 -36.79
N GLY A 13 -35.46 39.18 -35.50
CA GLY A 13 -36.27 38.08 -34.98
C GLY A 13 -37.66 38.00 -35.61
N GLU A 14 -38.35 39.14 -35.74
CA GLU A 14 -39.67 39.21 -36.41
C GLU A 14 -39.57 38.87 -37.90
N TRP A 15 -38.51 39.34 -38.57
CA TRP A 15 -38.26 39.04 -39.98
C TRP A 15 -37.97 37.55 -40.21
N ILE A 16 -37.14 36.92 -39.38
CA ILE A 16 -36.88 35.47 -39.43
C ILE A 16 -38.17 34.67 -39.10
N ALA A 17 -38.96 35.14 -38.14
CA ALA A 17 -40.24 34.51 -37.79
C ALA A 17 -41.28 34.58 -38.93
N SER A 18 -41.18 35.59 -39.80
CA SER A 18 -42.07 35.76 -40.97
C SER A 18 -41.73 34.84 -42.16
N MET A 19 -40.61 34.11 -42.11
CA MET A 19 -40.12 33.25 -43.18
C MET A 19 -40.18 31.77 -42.78
N PRO A 20 -41.35 31.10 -42.96
CA PRO A 20 -41.51 29.69 -42.56
C PRO A 20 -40.53 28.74 -43.27
N GLU A 21 -40.10 29.06 -44.50
CA GLU A 21 -39.07 28.30 -45.21
C GLU A 21 -37.68 28.40 -44.55
N VAL A 22 -37.34 29.57 -43.99
CA VAL A 22 -36.07 29.79 -43.27
C VAL A 22 -36.10 29.08 -41.91
N LEU A 23 -37.24 29.09 -41.22
CA LEU A 23 -37.42 28.35 -39.97
C LEU A 23 -37.33 26.83 -40.16
N ASP A 24 -37.95 26.26 -41.21
CA ASP A 24 -37.84 24.83 -41.55
C ASP A 24 -36.39 24.46 -41.94
N LEU A 25 -35.69 25.34 -42.67
CA LEU A 25 -34.28 25.17 -42.99
C LEU A 25 -33.40 25.17 -41.73
N ILE A 26 -33.62 26.12 -40.81
CA ILE A 26 -32.91 26.19 -39.51
C ILE A 26 -33.20 24.94 -38.67
N GLU A 27 -34.45 24.48 -38.60
CA GLU A 27 -34.82 23.26 -37.87
C GLU A 27 -34.13 22.02 -38.45
N LYS A 28 -34.09 21.88 -39.79
CA LYS A 28 -33.37 20.80 -40.48
C LYS A 28 -31.87 20.86 -40.21
N TRP A 29 -31.24 22.03 -40.31
CA TRP A 29 -29.82 22.19 -40.01
C TRP A 29 -29.50 21.92 -38.54
N TRP A 30 -30.37 22.33 -37.62
CA TRP A 30 -30.24 22.01 -36.20
C TRP A 30 -30.31 20.50 -35.95
N LYS A 31 -31.26 19.79 -36.57
CA LYS A 31 -31.36 18.32 -36.47
C LYS A 31 -30.11 17.64 -37.03
N VAL A 32 -29.57 18.11 -38.16
CA VAL A 32 -28.33 17.57 -38.75
C VAL A 32 -27.13 17.87 -37.84
N ALA A 33 -26.98 19.09 -37.35
CA ALA A 33 -25.91 19.47 -36.44
C ALA A 33 -25.96 18.67 -35.13
N ALA A 34 -27.16 18.48 -34.56
CA ALA A 34 -27.36 17.63 -33.40
C ALA A 34 -27.02 16.16 -33.69
N ALA A 35 -27.41 15.62 -34.86
CA ALA A 35 -27.08 14.25 -35.25
C ALA A 35 -25.56 14.06 -35.46
N VAL A 36 -24.88 15.01 -36.10
CA VAL A 36 -23.41 15.00 -36.28
C VAL A 36 -22.71 15.14 -34.94
N PHE A 37 -23.18 16.03 -34.06
CA PHE A 37 -22.64 16.18 -32.72
C PHE A 37 -22.79 14.89 -31.90
N LEU A 38 -23.98 14.29 -31.87
CA LEU A 38 -24.22 13.00 -31.21
C LEU A 38 -23.32 11.90 -31.80
N LEU A 39 -23.22 11.80 -33.13
CA LEU A 39 -22.34 10.84 -33.80
C LEU A 39 -20.86 11.06 -33.42
N SER A 40 -20.43 12.31 -33.28
CA SER A 40 -19.07 12.66 -32.85
C SER A 40 -18.81 12.25 -31.39
N LEU A 41 -19.79 12.40 -30.50
CA LEU A 41 -19.71 11.93 -29.12
C LEU A 41 -19.63 10.40 -29.06
N TYR A 42 -20.48 9.70 -29.82
CA TYR A 42 -20.42 8.24 -29.95
C TYR A 42 -19.08 7.76 -30.52
N PHE A 43 -18.54 8.45 -31.53
CA PHE A 43 -17.25 8.11 -32.12
C PHE A 43 -16.10 8.35 -31.13
N ARG A 44 -16.13 9.45 -30.37
CA ARG A 44 -15.15 9.73 -29.30
C ARG A 44 -15.18 8.65 -28.23
N ASP A 45 -16.37 8.25 -27.78
CA ASP A 45 -16.53 7.20 -26.76
C ASP A 45 -16.07 5.83 -27.29
N PHE A 46 -16.43 5.50 -28.53
CA PHE A 46 -15.95 4.30 -29.21
C PHE A 46 -14.43 4.29 -29.36
N ALA A 47 -13.80 5.42 -29.72
CA ALA A 47 -12.36 5.54 -29.85
C ALA A 47 -11.64 5.34 -28.50
N ARG A 48 -12.19 5.89 -27.41
CA ARG A 48 -11.70 5.64 -26.03
C ARG A 48 -11.80 4.16 -25.67
N CYS A 49 -12.96 3.53 -25.92
CA CYS A 49 -13.16 2.10 -25.72
C CYS A 49 -12.16 1.25 -26.50
N TYR A 50 -11.93 1.59 -27.77
CA TYR A 50 -11.01 0.90 -28.66
C TYR A 50 -9.56 1.02 -28.16
N ARG A 51 -9.10 2.23 -27.83
CA ARG A 51 -7.75 2.43 -27.31
C ARG A 51 -7.54 1.71 -25.98
N LEU A 52 -8.52 1.78 -25.06
CA LEU A 52 -8.45 1.06 -23.78
C LEU A 52 -8.26 -0.45 -23.98
N LEU A 53 -9.17 -1.09 -24.72
CA LEU A 53 -9.09 -2.52 -24.97
C LEU A 53 -7.82 -2.91 -25.74
N ARG A 54 -7.38 -2.09 -26.68
CA ARG A 54 -6.20 -2.37 -27.50
C ARG A 54 -4.90 -2.34 -26.70
N VAL A 55 -4.78 -1.40 -25.75
CA VAL A 55 -3.61 -1.35 -24.87
C VAL A 55 -3.65 -2.52 -23.89
N MET A 56 -4.81 -2.78 -23.28
CA MET A 56 -4.95 -3.83 -22.27
C MET A 56 -4.83 -5.26 -22.82
N ARG A 57 -5.10 -5.47 -24.11
CA ARG A 57 -4.95 -6.77 -24.78
C ARG A 57 -3.63 -6.95 -25.51
N ARG A 58 -2.74 -5.94 -25.51
CA ARG A 58 -1.46 -6.01 -26.20
C ARG A 58 -0.67 -7.23 -25.72
N GLY A 59 -0.29 -8.10 -26.66
CA GLY A 59 0.45 -9.34 -26.37
C GLY A 59 -0.38 -10.49 -25.81
N ARG A 60 -1.71 -10.40 -25.79
CA ARG A 60 -2.64 -11.47 -25.38
C ARG A 60 -3.43 -12.01 -26.58
N ASP A 61 -4.03 -13.19 -26.43
CA ASP A 61 -5.01 -13.71 -27.39
C ASP A 61 -6.15 -12.70 -27.60
N GLY A 62 -6.44 -12.35 -28.87
CA GLY A 62 -7.47 -11.38 -29.23
C GLY A 62 -6.99 -9.92 -29.28
N ASP A 63 -5.68 -9.70 -29.46
CA ASP A 63 -5.08 -8.38 -29.73
C ASP A 63 -5.32 -7.85 -31.16
N ASP A 64 -6.02 -8.62 -32.01
CA ASP A 64 -6.35 -8.17 -33.36
C ASP A 64 -7.45 -7.09 -33.34
N ARG A 65 -7.37 -6.17 -34.31
CA ARG A 65 -8.25 -4.99 -34.37
C ARG A 65 -9.73 -5.39 -34.49
N LEU A 66 -10.02 -6.47 -35.20
CA LEU A 66 -11.38 -6.94 -35.44
C LEU A 66 -11.99 -7.49 -34.13
N SER A 67 -11.24 -8.26 -33.35
CA SER A 67 -11.65 -8.77 -32.04
C SER A 67 -11.98 -7.65 -31.06
N VAL A 68 -11.16 -6.59 -31.02
CA VAL A 68 -11.44 -5.39 -30.20
C VAL A 68 -12.75 -4.73 -30.63
N VAL A 69 -12.92 -4.45 -31.93
CA VAL A 69 -14.15 -3.85 -32.47
C VAL A 69 -15.38 -4.70 -32.18
N LEU A 70 -15.30 -6.01 -32.42
CA LEU A 70 -16.39 -6.95 -32.12
C LEU A 70 -16.71 -7.02 -30.63
N THR A 71 -15.71 -6.87 -29.77
CA THR A 71 -15.91 -6.80 -28.31
C THR A 71 -16.71 -5.54 -27.95
N ILE A 72 -16.35 -4.38 -28.48
CA ILE A 72 -17.06 -3.12 -28.23
C ILE A 72 -18.50 -3.20 -28.74
N LEU A 73 -18.70 -3.68 -29.97
CA LEU A 73 -20.05 -3.83 -30.54
C LEU A 73 -20.92 -4.77 -29.69
N ARG A 74 -20.36 -5.87 -29.18
CA ARG A 74 -21.08 -6.78 -28.27
C ARG A 74 -21.44 -6.14 -26.93
N ILE A 75 -20.62 -5.22 -26.43
CA ILE A 75 -20.90 -4.48 -25.20
C ILE A 75 -21.93 -3.37 -25.48
N ALA A 76 -21.84 -2.71 -26.64
CA ALA A 76 -22.68 -1.60 -27.06
C ALA A 76 -24.13 -2.02 -27.31
N VAL A 77 -24.35 -3.15 -27.98
CA VAL A 77 -25.69 -3.70 -28.24
C VAL A 77 -26.28 -4.19 -26.90
N PRO A 78 -27.19 -3.43 -26.27
CA PRO A 78 -27.76 -3.82 -24.99
C PRO A 78 -28.64 -5.04 -25.24
N ARG A 79 -28.26 -6.20 -24.69
CA ARG A 79 -29.18 -7.35 -24.65
C ARG A 79 -30.31 -7.15 -23.63
N PHE A 80 -30.27 -6.08 -22.85
CA PHE A 80 -31.16 -5.85 -21.72
C PHE A 80 -31.37 -4.35 -21.45
N PRO A 81 -32.61 -3.91 -21.16
CA PRO A 81 -32.95 -2.49 -20.98
C PRO A 81 -32.30 -1.85 -19.74
N ASP A 82 -32.08 -2.59 -18.66
CA ASP A 82 -31.51 -2.06 -17.41
C ASP A 82 -30.04 -1.60 -17.53
N ILE A 83 -29.37 -2.01 -18.62
CA ILE A 83 -27.97 -1.69 -18.92
C ILE A 83 -27.84 -0.30 -19.59
N LEU A 84 -28.94 0.28 -20.06
CA LEU A 84 -28.95 1.55 -20.79
C LEU A 84 -28.53 2.76 -19.94
N ASN A 85 -28.54 2.64 -18.61
CA ASN A 85 -28.18 3.73 -17.71
C ASN A 85 -26.67 3.94 -17.55
N ARG A 86 -25.82 3.08 -18.11
CA ARG A 86 -24.36 3.20 -18.05
C ARG A 86 -23.77 3.55 -19.42
N GLU A 87 -22.79 4.44 -19.42
CA GLU A 87 -22.07 4.80 -20.64
C GLU A 87 -21.34 3.58 -21.22
N LEU A 88 -21.14 3.55 -22.55
CA LEU A 88 -20.44 2.44 -23.20
C LEU A 88 -19.02 2.29 -22.65
N PHE A 89 -18.32 3.40 -22.44
CA PHE A 89 -16.99 3.40 -21.86
C PHE A 89 -16.93 2.80 -20.45
N GLU A 90 -17.89 3.09 -19.56
CA GLU A 90 -17.95 2.44 -18.25
C GLU A 90 -18.09 0.92 -18.38
N ARG A 91 -18.96 0.44 -19.28
CA ARG A 91 -19.14 -1.00 -19.51
C ARG A 91 -17.87 -1.66 -20.06
N VAL A 92 -17.10 -0.94 -20.88
CA VAL A 92 -15.80 -1.41 -21.36
C VAL A 92 -14.75 -1.38 -20.24
N ARG A 93 -14.77 -0.40 -19.34
CA ARG A 93 -13.90 -0.39 -18.15
C ARG A 93 -14.19 -1.57 -17.21
N MET A 94 -15.46 -1.77 -16.84
CA MET A 94 -15.87 -2.94 -16.03
C MET A 94 -15.45 -4.26 -16.67
N ARG A 95 -15.53 -4.35 -18.01
CA ARG A 95 -15.08 -5.50 -18.78
C ARG A 95 -13.58 -5.76 -18.61
N VAL A 96 -12.79 -4.71 -18.74
CA VAL A 96 -11.34 -4.74 -18.64
C VAL A 96 -10.91 -5.10 -17.22
N GLU A 97 -11.51 -4.48 -16.20
CA GLU A 97 -11.25 -4.78 -14.79
C GLU A 97 -11.55 -6.25 -14.45
N HIS A 98 -12.67 -6.80 -14.91
CA HIS A 98 -12.97 -8.24 -14.77
C HIS A 98 -12.07 -9.14 -15.62
N GLU A 99 -11.49 -8.66 -16.71
CA GLU A 99 -10.53 -9.44 -17.52
C GLU A 99 -9.13 -9.52 -16.86
N MET A 100 -8.86 -8.73 -15.80
CA MET A 100 -7.58 -8.76 -15.08
C MET A 100 -7.46 -9.95 -14.11
N PHE A 101 -8.45 -10.20 -13.24
CA PHE A 101 -8.33 -11.17 -12.14
C PHE A 101 -8.81 -12.58 -12.49
N PRO A 102 -10.01 -12.77 -13.09
CA PRO A 102 -10.28 -13.99 -13.85
C PRO A 102 -9.87 -13.75 -15.31
N PRO A 103 -8.61 -14.03 -15.69
CA PRO A 103 -8.19 -13.84 -17.06
C PRO A 103 -9.09 -14.65 -17.98
N THR A 104 -9.30 -14.14 -19.19
CA THR A 104 -9.86 -14.95 -20.27
C THR A 104 -9.04 -16.24 -20.31
N PRO A 105 -9.67 -17.43 -20.22
CA PRO A 105 -8.92 -18.68 -20.33
C PRO A 105 -8.02 -18.61 -21.55
N GLN A 106 -6.72 -18.86 -21.37
CA GLN A 106 -5.74 -18.91 -22.44
C GLN A 106 -5.43 -20.37 -22.77
N ILE A 107 -5.10 -20.65 -24.04
CA ILE A 107 -4.53 -21.94 -24.41
C ILE A 107 -3.06 -21.86 -24.01
N ASP A 108 -2.66 -22.60 -22.97
CA ASP A 108 -1.24 -22.70 -22.58
C ASP A 108 -0.47 -23.46 -23.67
N LEU A 109 0.01 -22.72 -24.66
CA LEU A 109 0.87 -23.21 -25.74
C LEU A 109 2.34 -23.28 -25.29
N ALA A 110 2.73 -22.66 -24.17
CA ALA A 110 4.11 -22.61 -23.69
C ALA A 110 4.57 -23.96 -23.09
N ARG A 111 3.65 -24.74 -22.51
CA ARG A 111 3.91 -26.15 -22.13
C ARG A 111 4.27 -27.07 -23.32
N PHE A 112 4.20 -26.59 -24.56
CA PHE A 112 4.65 -27.32 -25.75
C PHE A 112 6.12 -27.07 -26.12
N GLN A 113 6.81 -26.10 -25.47
CA GLN A 113 8.15 -25.66 -25.86
C GLN A 113 9.23 -25.82 -24.77
N SER A 114 8.99 -26.58 -23.68
CA SER A 114 10.08 -26.89 -22.74
C SER A 114 11.15 -27.77 -23.40
N PRO A 115 12.40 -27.31 -23.56
CA PRO A 115 13.48 -28.10 -24.18
C PRO A 115 14.10 -29.13 -23.22
N THR A 116 13.69 -29.17 -21.94
CA THR A 116 14.44 -29.87 -20.88
C THR A 116 13.77 -31.11 -20.28
N SER A 117 12.53 -31.47 -20.64
CA SER A 117 11.96 -32.76 -20.22
C SER A 117 12.40 -33.91 -21.16
N ARG A 118 13.70 -34.16 -21.21
CA ARG A 118 14.26 -35.39 -21.79
C ARG A 118 13.93 -36.54 -20.84
N LYS A 119 13.04 -37.43 -21.28
CA LYS A 119 12.56 -38.66 -20.62
C LYS A 119 11.40 -38.50 -19.63
N LEU A 120 10.20 -38.35 -20.17
CA LEU A 120 9.02 -39.03 -19.60
C LEU A 120 8.13 -39.51 -20.75
N ARG A 121 7.97 -40.83 -20.77
CA ARG A 121 7.01 -41.68 -21.50
C ARG A 121 6.03 -40.98 -22.45
N THR A 122 5.99 -41.51 -23.67
CA THR A 122 4.86 -41.49 -24.60
C THR A 122 3.52 -41.67 -23.88
N VAL A 123 2.79 -40.57 -23.67
CA VAL A 123 1.35 -40.54 -23.46
C VAL A 123 0.72 -40.20 -24.83
N PRO A 124 -0.43 -40.78 -25.23
CA PRO A 124 -0.98 -40.62 -26.59
C PRO A 124 -1.21 -39.14 -26.93
N GLY A 125 -0.51 -38.65 -27.96
CA GLY A 125 -0.35 -37.23 -28.27
C GLY A 125 -1.61 -36.51 -28.77
N GLU A 126 -2.65 -37.23 -29.20
CA GLU A 126 -3.86 -36.64 -29.78
C GLU A 126 -5.04 -36.57 -28.80
N GLU A 127 -5.29 -37.63 -28.01
CA GLU A 127 -6.39 -37.66 -27.03
C GLU A 127 -6.17 -36.64 -25.89
N ALA A 128 -4.92 -36.50 -25.43
CA ALA A 128 -4.55 -35.49 -24.45
C ALA A 128 -4.73 -34.05 -25.00
N GLY A 129 -4.52 -33.85 -26.31
CA GLY A 129 -4.75 -32.57 -26.99
C GLY A 129 -6.24 -32.23 -27.09
N ALA A 130 -7.06 -33.18 -27.57
CA ALA A 130 -8.50 -33.01 -27.69
C ALA A 130 -9.18 -32.77 -26.33
N GLN A 131 -8.77 -33.50 -25.28
CA GLN A 131 -9.30 -33.30 -23.93
C GLN A 131 -8.92 -31.92 -23.36
N ARG A 132 -7.69 -31.43 -23.62
CA ARG A 132 -7.25 -30.08 -23.22
C ARG A 132 -8.02 -28.98 -23.95
N VAL A 133 -8.21 -29.10 -25.26
CA VAL A 133 -9.05 -28.16 -26.04
C VAL A 133 -10.48 -28.17 -25.54
N LYS A 134 -11.05 -29.35 -25.22
CA LYS A 134 -12.38 -29.47 -24.63
C LYS A 134 -12.47 -28.77 -23.27
N LEU A 135 -11.48 -28.94 -22.40
CA LEU A 135 -11.41 -28.25 -21.09
C LEU A 135 -11.28 -26.74 -21.27
N TYR A 136 -10.43 -26.28 -22.18
CA TYR A 136 -10.30 -24.87 -22.53
C TYR A 136 -11.61 -24.28 -23.04
N LEU A 137 -12.27 -24.93 -24.01
CA LEU A 137 -13.55 -24.47 -24.56
C LEU A 137 -14.64 -24.45 -23.50
N ALA A 138 -14.66 -25.44 -22.59
CA ALA A 138 -15.59 -25.47 -21.46
C ALA A 138 -15.34 -24.31 -20.48
N ALA A 139 -14.07 -24.04 -20.15
CA ALA A 139 -13.67 -22.91 -19.31
C ALA A 139 -14.04 -21.59 -19.97
N LEU A 140 -13.75 -21.42 -21.26
CA LEU A 140 -14.08 -20.23 -22.05
C LEU A 140 -15.59 -20.03 -22.14
N ALA A 141 -16.37 -21.10 -22.35
CA ALA A 141 -17.83 -21.02 -22.37
C ALA A 141 -18.42 -20.70 -20.99
N LYS A 142 -17.85 -21.26 -19.90
CA LYS A 142 -18.22 -20.91 -18.52
C LYS A 142 -17.94 -19.43 -18.25
N TRP A 143 -16.75 -18.96 -18.62
CA TRP A 143 -16.34 -17.56 -18.47
C TRP A 143 -17.25 -16.62 -19.29
N LYS A 144 -17.49 -16.92 -20.57
CA LYS A 144 -18.41 -16.15 -21.44
C LYS A 144 -19.83 -16.06 -20.88
N ARG A 145 -20.33 -17.12 -20.24
CA ARG A 145 -21.65 -17.13 -19.57
C ARG A 145 -21.69 -16.25 -18.31
N GLY A 146 -20.55 -15.99 -17.69
CA GLY A 146 -20.43 -15.10 -16.52
C GLY A 146 -20.48 -13.61 -16.87
N LEU A 147 -20.04 -13.24 -18.07
CA LEU A 147 -19.84 -11.83 -18.45
C LEU A 147 -21.09 -10.96 -18.38
N PRO A 148 -22.28 -11.42 -18.81
CA PRO A 148 -23.48 -10.62 -18.68
C PRO A 148 -23.80 -10.25 -17.22
N LYS A 149 -23.37 -11.06 -16.24
CA LYS A 149 -23.62 -10.79 -14.82
C LYS A 149 -22.85 -9.57 -14.32
N ILE A 150 -21.70 -9.26 -14.92
CA ILE A 150 -20.90 -8.06 -14.63
C ILE A 150 -21.75 -6.80 -14.77
N TYR A 151 -22.67 -6.78 -15.74
CA TYR A 151 -23.48 -5.61 -16.06
C TYR A 151 -24.85 -5.58 -15.37
N LYS A 152 -25.29 -6.68 -14.75
CA LYS A 152 -26.69 -6.87 -14.32
C LYS A 152 -26.88 -7.19 -12.83
N GLY A 153 -25.86 -6.94 -12.01
CA GLY A 153 -25.94 -7.24 -10.60
C GLY A 153 -24.76 -6.63 -9.85
N ASP A 154 -24.26 -7.37 -8.86
CA ASP A 154 -23.07 -6.96 -8.13
C ASP A 154 -21.82 -7.16 -9.00
N PRO A 155 -21.15 -6.09 -9.47
CA PRO A 155 -20.01 -6.20 -10.36
C PRO A 155 -18.71 -6.48 -9.59
N THR A 156 -18.80 -6.96 -8.35
CA THR A 156 -17.66 -7.23 -7.47
C THR A 156 -16.76 -8.29 -8.07
N ILE A 157 -15.47 -7.97 -8.11
CA ILE A 157 -14.39 -8.89 -8.46
C ILE A 157 -13.98 -9.58 -7.17
N LYS A 158 -14.04 -10.92 -7.15
CA LYS A 158 -13.61 -11.72 -6.01
C LYS A 158 -12.19 -12.21 -6.24
N VAL A 159 -11.34 -12.02 -5.25
CA VAL A 159 -9.95 -12.48 -5.22
C VAL A 159 -9.68 -13.19 -3.90
N ALA A 160 -8.76 -14.15 -3.89
CA ALA A 160 -8.53 -14.98 -2.72
C ALA A 160 -7.77 -14.23 -1.60
N ASN A 161 -6.80 -13.39 -1.97
CA ASN A 161 -5.91 -12.67 -1.04
C ASN A 161 -5.26 -11.44 -1.69
N ALA A 162 -4.55 -10.64 -0.89
CA ALA A 162 -3.83 -9.44 -1.33
C ALA A 162 -2.73 -9.73 -2.37
N ALA A 163 -2.03 -10.86 -2.26
CA ALA A 163 -0.96 -11.22 -3.20
C ALA A 163 -1.49 -11.43 -4.63
N GLU A 164 -2.71 -11.96 -4.79
CA GLU A 164 -3.37 -12.06 -6.09
C GLU A 164 -3.63 -10.68 -6.72
N VAL A 165 -3.94 -9.67 -5.89
CA VAL A 165 -4.07 -8.29 -6.37
C VAL A 165 -2.73 -7.73 -6.83
N ASN A 166 -1.69 -7.88 -6.01
CA ASN A 166 -0.35 -7.39 -6.33
C ASN A 166 0.25 -8.09 -7.56
N ALA A 167 -0.06 -9.37 -7.79
CA ALA A 167 0.37 -10.11 -8.98
C ALA A 167 -0.11 -9.50 -10.30
N HIS A 168 -1.17 -8.68 -10.27
CA HIS A 168 -1.71 -7.98 -11.43
C HIS A 168 -1.29 -6.52 -11.51
N PHE A 169 -0.29 -6.08 -10.75
CA PHE A 169 0.12 -4.68 -10.69
C PHE A 169 0.46 -4.10 -12.07
N ALA A 170 1.23 -4.81 -12.91
CA ALA A 170 1.59 -4.33 -14.25
C ALA A 170 0.39 -4.16 -15.20
N GLU A 171 -0.71 -4.91 -15.01
CA GLU A 171 -1.97 -4.66 -15.71
C GLU A 171 -2.69 -3.43 -15.17
N MET A 172 -2.71 -3.26 -13.85
CA MET A 172 -3.36 -2.12 -13.20
C MET A 172 -2.66 -0.81 -13.57
N ASP A 173 -1.34 -0.80 -13.51
CA ASP A 173 -0.46 0.29 -13.91
C ASP A 173 -0.80 0.79 -15.33
N ARG A 174 -0.74 -0.13 -16.32
CA ARG A 174 -1.13 0.16 -17.70
C ARG A 174 -2.57 0.63 -17.85
N TYR A 175 -3.50 0.10 -17.06
CA TYR A 175 -4.90 0.51 -17.11
C TYR A 175 -5.06 1.97 -16.66
N PHE A 176 -4.49 2.34 -15.52
CA PHE A 176 -4.60 3.69 -14.99
C PHE A 176 -3.84 4.70 -15.84
N ASP A 177 -2.72 4.35 -16.47
CA ASP A 177 -2.03 5.21 -17.43
C ASP A 177 -2.91 5.56 -18.63
N VAL A 178 -3.61 4.57 -19.18
CA VAL A 178 -4.53 4.81 -20.30
C VAL A 178 -5.71 5.67 -19.87
N LEU A 179 -6.22 5.52 -18.64
CA LEU A 179 -7.28 6.39 -18.13
C LEU A 179 -6.81 7.83 -17.90
N HIS A 180 -5.59 7.99 -17.39
CA HIS A 180 -4.93 9.29 -17.24
C HIS A 180 -4.79 9.99 -18.61
N ASP A 181 -4.30 9.27 -19.63
CA ASP A 181 -4.20 9.76 -21.01
C ASP A 181 -5.52 10.23 -21.62
N PHE A 182 -6.65 9.70 -21.14
CA PHE A 182 -7.99 10.10 -21.60
C PHE A 182 -8.54 11.34 -20.89
N GLY A 183 -7.88 11.84 -19.85
CA GLY A 183 -8.33 12.93 -19.01
C GLY A 183 -9.60 12.57 -18.22
N VAL A 184 -9.72 11.32 -17.76
CA VAL A 184 -10.86 10.90 -16.93
C VAL A 184 -10.59 11.33 -15.49
N GLU A 185 -11.13 12.48 -15.07
CA GLU A 185 -10.75 13.15 -13.83
C GLU A 185 -11.07 12.37 -12.54
N GLU A 186 -12.32 12.37 -12.05
CA GLU A 186 -12.63 11.76 -10.74
C GLU A 186 -12.94 10.25 -10.85
N ASP A 187 -13.76 9.84 -11.82
CA ASP A 187 -14.14 8.43 -11.98
C ASP A 187 -13.04 7.56 -12.59
N GLY A 188 -12.00 8.18 -13.15
CA GLY A 188 -10.84 7.49 -13.74
C GLY A 188 -9.80 7.07 -12.70
N LYS A 189 -9.89 7.61 -11.48
CA LYS A 189 -8.94 7.36 -10.38
C LYS A 189 -9.20 6.03 -9.66
N TYR A 190 -10.35 5.40 -9.88
CA TYR A 190 -10.73 4.16 -9.20
C TYR A 190 -11.16 3.11 -10.21
N PHE A 191 -11.08 1.85 -9.79
CA PHE A 191 -11.87 0.80 -10.41
C PHE A 191 -13.36 1.10 -10.24
N ILE A 192 -14.12 0.84 -11.30
CA ILE A 192 -15.58 0.91 -11.27
C ILE A 192 -16.12 -0.29 -10.47
N CYS A 193 -15.54 -1.46 -10.71
CA CYS A 193 -15.85 -2.71 -10.03
C CYS A 193 -15.17 -2.76 -8.66
N PRO A 194 -15.93 -2.95 -7.57
CA PRO A 194 -15.34 -3.24 -6.27
C PRO A 194 -14.53 -4.53 -6.32
N ILE A 195 -13.46 -4.61 -5.54
CA ILE A 195 -12.72 -5.84 -5.26
C ILE A 195 -13.12 -6.31 -3.86
N GLU A 196 -13.49 -7.58 -3.73
CA GLU A 196 -13.69 -8.29 -2.47
C GLU A 196 -12.58 -9.32 -2.33
N ILE A 197 -11.78 -9.17 -1.28
CA ILE A 197 -10.68 -10.06 -0.95
C ILE A 197 -11.20 -11.02 0.12
N ASP A 198 -11.38 -12.28 -0.27
CA ASP A 198 -12.04 -13.29 0.54
C ASP A 198 -11.33 -13.51 1.88
N ARG A 199 -9.98 -13.49 1.87
CA ARG A 199 -9.15 -13.82 3.03
C ARG A 199 -7.94 -12.90 3.14
N GLY A 200 -7.74 -12.38 4.35
CA GLY A 200 -6.55 -11.62 4.71
C GLY A 200 -6.63 -11.20 6.17
N PHE A 201 -5.64 -10.43 6.61
CA PHE A 201 -5.56 -9.95 7.98
C PHE A 201 -5.50 -8.43 7.98
N ILE A 202 -6.27 -7.78 8.84
CA ILE A 202 -6.17 -6.34 9.05
C ILE A 202 -5.34 -6.06 10.28
N THR A 203 -4.51 -5.02 10.20
CA THR A 203 -3.69 -4.55 11.31
C THR A 203 -3.69 -3.01 11.34
N PRO A 204 -3.64 -2.35 12.50
CA PRO A 204 -3.51 -0.90 12.61
C PRO A 204 -2.07 -0.42 12.37
N LEU A 205 -1.41 -1.00 11.38
CA LEU A 205 -0.10 -0.57 10.91
C LEU A 205 -0.24 0.10 9.55
N HIS A 206 0.71 0.96 9.21
CA HIS A 206 0.88 1.51 7.88
C HIS A 206 2.11 0.86 7.22
N LEU A 207 1.96 0.43 5.97
CA LEU A 207 3.02 -0.23 5.22
C LEU A 207 3.96 0.82 4.61
N LEU A 208 5.24 0.80 5.00
CA LEU A 208 6.26 1.56 4.29
C LEU A 208 6.63 0.86 2.99
N THR A 209 6.91 1.65 1.95
CA THR A 209 7.40 1.13 0.67
C THR A 209 8.78 0.49 0.84
N GLY A 210 8.89 -0.78 0.46
CA GLY A 210 10.12 -1.55 0.53
C GLY A 210 10.99 -1.38 -0.71
N LEU A 211 12.07 -2.17 -0.78
CA LEU A 211 12.97 -2.22 -1.94
C LEU A 211 12.69 -3.41 -2.87
N LEU A 212 11.74 -4.30 -2.54
CA LEU A 212 11.55 -5.56 -3.27
C LEU A 212 10.95 -5.32 -4.66
N ILE A 213 10.04 -4.36 -4.81
CA ILE A 213 9.46 -4.01 -6.10
C ILE A 213 10.55 -3.41 -7.04
N GLU A 214 11.44 -2.57 -6.51
CA GLU A 214 12.58 -1.99 -7.23
C GLU A 214 13.73 -2.98 -7.49
N PHE A 215 13.76 -4.11 -6.79
CA PHE A 215 14.92 -5.01 -6.74
C PHE A 215 15.36 -5.51 -8.11
N ASN A 216 14.41 -5.77 -9.02
CA ASN A 216 14.74 -6.26 -10.37
C ASN A 216 15.25 -5.16 -11.31
N GLN A 217 14.97 -3.88 -11.04
CA GLN A 217 15.27 -2.77 -11.95
C GLN A 217 16.40 -1.87 -11.45
N LYS A 218 16.55 -1.73 -10.13
CA LYS A 218 17.47 -0.77 -9.49
C LYS A 218 18.56 -1.42 -8.61
N TRP A 219 18.83 -2.73 -8.77
CA TRP A 219 19.82 -3.44 -7.94
C TRP A 219 21.19 -2.76 -7.88
N GLY A 220 21.67 -2.23 -9.00
CA GLY A 220 22.92 -1.47 -9.06
C GLY A 220 22.92 -0.23 -8.17
N ASN A 221 21.81 0.51 -8.15
CA ASN A 221 21.65 1.72 -7.34
C ASN A 221 21.59 1.37 -5.86
N VAL A 222 20.87 0.30 -5.49
CA VAL A 222 20.76 -0.18 -4.11
C VAL A 222 22.13 -0.60 -3.57
N LEU A 223 22.89 -1.40 -4.32
CA LEU A 223 24.22 -1.83 -3.91
C LEU A 223 25.22 -0.66 -3.81
N SER A 224 25.15 0.28 -4.75
CA SER A 224 26.04 1.46 -4.74
C SER A 224 25.72 2.36 -3.55
N ALA A 225 24.43 2.56 -3.25
CA ALA A 225 23.97 3.28 -2.07
C ALA A 225 24.42 2.61 -0.77
N PHE A 226 24.28 1.29 -0.66
CA PHE A 226 24.76 0.52 0.49
C PHE A 226 26.27 0.69 0.68
N ASN A 227 27.07 0.47 -0.37
CA ASN A 227 28.53 0.57 -0.31
C ASN A 227 28.97 1.98 0.07
N ARG A 228 28.36 3.02 -0.51
CA ARG A 228 28.64 4.41 -0.18
C ARG A 228 28.35 4.70 1.28
N ASP A 229 27.15 4.35 1.75
CA ASP A 229 26.69 4.69 3.09
C ASP A 229 27.48 3.90 4.15
N ALA A 230 27.78 2.61 3.91
CA ALA A 230 28.64 1.81 4.77
C ALA A 230 30.08 2.39 4.82
N ASN A 231 30.70 2.68 3.67
CA ASN A 231 32.05 3.24 3.61
C ASN A 231 32.18 4.63 4.24
N GLN A 232 31.15 5.48 4.07
CA GLN A 232 31.12 6.79 4.70
C GLN A 232 30.91 6.68 6.21
N ALA A 233 30.09 5.74 6.66
CA ALA A 233 29.86 5.48 8.07
C ALA A 233 31.09 4.84 8.76
N ILE A 234 31.89 4.01 8.09
CA ILE A 234 33.16 3.48 8.61
C ILE A 234 34.13 4.62 8.98
N ARG A 235 34.21 5.67 8.15
CA ARG A 235 35.01 6.86 8.48
C ARG A 235 34.49 7.60 9.73
N ALA A 236 33.24 7.36 10.13
CA ALA A 236 32.54 8.02 11.22
C ALA A 236 32.81 7.45 12.63
N LEU A 237 33.44 6.28 12.79
CA LEU A 237 33.73 5.70 14.11
C LEU A 237 35.19 5.22 14.28
N GLY A 238 36.04 5.40 13.26
CA GLY A 238 37.41 4.88 13.26
C GLY A 238 37.47 3.38 12.95
N ALA A 239 38.68 2.80 12.95
CA ALA A 239 38.92 1.42 12.48
C ALA A 239 38.11 0.36 13.25
N SER A 240 37.86 0.57 14.55
CA SER A 240 37.08 -0.33 15.42
C SER A 240 35.56 -0.20 15.26
N GLY A 241 35.07 0.86 14.62
CA GLY A 241 33.63 1.06 14.37
C GLY A 241 33.19 0.72 12.95
N GLY A 242 34.10 0.19 12.12
CA GLY A 242 33.80 -0.14 10.74
C GLY A 242 32.77 -1.27 10.62
N ASP A 243 33.02 -2.37 11.33
CA ASP A 243 32.14 -3.54 11.36
C ASP A 243 30.74 -3.20 11.89
N ILE A 244 30.65 -2.35 12.93
CA ILE A 244 29.35 -1.94 13.52
C ILE A 244 28.51 -1.18 12.50
N ARG A 245 29.13 -0.31 11.69
CA ARG A 245 28.43 0.49 10.68
C ARG A 245 28.04 -0.31 9.47
N GLU A 246 28.90 -1.22 9.02
CA GLU A 246 28.56 -2.15 7.95
C GLU A 246 27.38 -3.04 8.35
N ILE A 247 27.41 -3.61 9.57
CA ILE A 247 26.31 -4.40 10.11
C ILE A 247 25.04 -3.55 10.25
N GLN A 248 25.14 -2.32 10.76
CA GLN A 248 24.00 -1.41 10.89
C GLN A 248 23.35 -1.10 9.54
N MET A 249 24.15 -0.73 8.53
CA MET A 249 23.65 -0.46 7.18
C MET A 249 23.08 -1.73 6.53
N PHE A 250 23.68 -2.89 6.80
CA PHE A 250 23.19 -4.17 6.30
C PHE A 250 21.80 -4.48 6.88
N ILE A 251 21.64 -4.34 8.20
CA ILE A 251 20.36 -4.60 8.85
C ILE A 251 19.31 -3.56 8.44
N TYR A 252 19.67 -2.28 8.28
CA TYR A 252 18.77 -1.25 7.75
C TYR A 252 18.27 -1.61 6.34
N THR A 253 19.19 -1.99 5.45
CA THR A 253 18.84 -2.37 4.06
C THR A 253 17.96 -3.61 4.05
N CYS A 254 18.25 -4.60 4.91
CA CYS A 254 17.39 -5.78 5.06
C CYS A 254 16.01 -5.43 5.61
N TRP A 255 15.93 -4.52 6.58
CA TRP A 255 14.65 -4.06 7.13
C TRP A 255 13.80 -3.34 6.06
N LEU A 256 14.42 -2.49 5.24
CA LEU A 256 13.75 -1.85 4.11
C LEU A 256 13.38 -2.83 3.00
N LEU A 257 14.20 -3.85 2.74
CA LEU A 257 13.98 -4.78 1.65
C LEU A 257 12.54 -5.31 1.63
N TRP A 258 12.02 -5.64 2.81
CA TRP A 258 10.71 -6.28 2.94
C TRP A 258 9.52 -5.30 3.02
N GLY A 259 9.73 -3.99 3.04
CA GLY A 259 8.65 -3.02 3.21
C GLY A 259 8.08 -3.03 4.64
N PRO A 260 8.74 -2.36 5.59
CA PRO A 260 8.41 -2.50 7.01
C PRO A 260 7.07 -1.81 7.36
N SER A 261 6.33 -2.41 8.30
CA SER A 261 5.08 -1.84 8.80
C SER A 261 5.31 -1.00 10.05
N ILE A 262 4.74 0.19 10.10
CA ILE A 262 4.84 1.12 11.23
C ILE A 262 3.51 1.30 11.97
N PRO A 263 3.51 1.46 13.31
CA PRO A 263 2.27 1.68 14.05
C PRO A 263 1.61 3.01 13.69
N VAL A 264 0.28 3.01 13.56
CA VAL A 264 -0.51 4.24 13.41
C VAL A 264 -0.60 4.96 14.77
N CYS A 265 -0.14 6.20 14.80
CA CYS A 265 -0.04 7.02 16.01
C CYS A 265 -1.22 8.01 16.12
N GLY A 266 -1.51 8.51 17.33
CA GLY A 266 -2.46 9.60 17.55
C GLY A 266 -1.91 11.01 17.29
N CYS A 267 -0.68 11.17 16.81
CA CYS A 267 -0.06 12.49 16.57
C CYS A 267 -0.55 13.16 15.27
N GLU A 268 -0.26 14.46 15.11
CA GLU A 268 -0.66 15.28 13.95
C GLU A 268 -0.23 14.71 12.59
N ARG A 269 0.86 13.93 12.52
CA ARG A 269 1.31 13.28 11.27
C ARG A 269 0.38 12.16 10.79
N SER A 270 -0.35 11.56 11.72
CA SER A 270 -1.29 10.44 11.47
C SER A 270 -2.75 10.85 11.67
N ASP A 271 -3.00 11.97 12.35
CA ASP A 271 -4.35 12.50 12.52
C ASP A 271 -4.84 13.20 11.25
N ALA A 272 -5.65 12.48 10.49
CA ALA A 272 -6.26 12.95 9.26
C ALA A 272 -7.72 12.48 9.16
N ARG A 273 -8.46 13.02 8.18
CA ARG A 273 -9.87 12.64 7.96
C ARG A 273 -10.03 11.20 7.50
N PHE A 274 -8.99 10.64 6.88
CA PHE A 274 -8.90 9.26 6.45
C PHE A 274 -7.78 8.55 7.22
N ARG A 275 -7.94 7.24 7.39
CA ARG A 275 -6.89 6.36 7.90
C ARG A 275 -6.37 5.50 6.76
N SER A 276 -5.09 5.19 6.81
CA SER A 276 -4.46 4.15 6.01
C SER A 276 -4.00 3.06 6.97
N ILE A 277 -4.55 1.85 6.80
CA ILE A 277 -4.20 0.67 7.60
C ILE A 277 -3.81 -0.46 6.66
N GLN A 278 -3.01 -1.42 7.14
CA GLN A 278 -2.52 -2.52 6.32
C GLN A 278 -3.50 -3.69 6.33
N TYR A 279 -3.72 -4.26 5.15
CA TYR A 279 -4.46 -5.48 4.90
C TYR A 279 -3.58 -6.51 4.20
N GLY A 280 -3.52 -7.71 4.76
CA GLY A 280 -2.33 -8.55 4.64
C GLY A 280 -1.40 -8.29 5.81
N PHE A 281 -0.49 -9.22 6.06
CA PHE A 281 0.52 -9.08 7.09
C PHE A 281 1.75 -9.83 6.60
N GLY A 282 2.88 -9.15 6.55
CA GLY A 282 4.09 -9.61 5.87
C GLY A 282 4.74 -8.48 5.07
N ASP A 283 5.40 -8.84 3.98
CA ASP A 283 6.03 -7.89 3.07
C ASP A 283 5.02 -7.14 2.18
N GLU A 284 5.53 -6.18 1.41
CA GLU A 284 4.74 -5.38 0.46
C GLU A 284 4.08 -6.20 -0.65
N ASN A 285 4.68 -7.31 -1.07
CA ASN A 285 4.12 -8.18 -2.11
C ASN A 285 2.86 -8.93 -1.64
N ASN A 286 2.75 -9.17 -0.33
CA ASN A 286 1.63 -9.89 0.28
C ASN A 286 0.64 -8.96 1.01
N SER A 287 0.82 -7.65 0.90
CA SER A 287 0.04 -6.65 1.63
C SER A 287 -0.52 -5.56 0.71
N LEU A 288 -1.62 -4.98 1.12
CA LEU A 288 -2.26 -3.80 0.53
C LEU A 288 -2.53 -2.79 1.64
N GLU A 289 -2.67 -1.54 1.25
CA GLU A 289 -3.21 -0.52 2.14
C GLU A 289 -4.72 -0.42 1.95
N VAL A 290 -5.45 -0.35 3.05
CA VAL A 290 -6.88 -0.06 3.10
C VAL A 290 -7.08 1.35 3.60
N VAL A 291 -7.76 2.17 2.79
CA VAL A 291 -8.01 3.57 3.06
C VAL A 291 -9.49 3.83 3.24
N GLY A 292 -9.85 4.54 4.31
CA GLY A 292 -11.23 4.86 4.63
C GLY A 292 -11.37 6.03 5.57
N ALA A 293 -12.58 6.58 5.70
CA ALA A 293 -12.84 7.69 6.61
C ALA A 293 -12.53 7.28 8.05
N ALA A 294 -11.85 8.15 8.81
CA ALA A 294 -11.47 7.91 10.20
C ALA A 294 -12.69 7.65 11.10
N THR A 295 -13.78 8.38 10.86
CA THR A 295 -15.08 8.20 11.52
C THR A 295 -15.68 6.81 11.33
N ARG A 296 -15.16 6.02 10.38
CA ARG A 296 -15.56 4.63 10.13
C ARG A 296 -14.49 3.63 10.56
N ILE A 297 -13.23 3.86 10.20
CA ILE A 297 -12.15 2.93 10.54
C ILE A 297 -11.95 2.87 12.05
N ASP A 298 -11.94 4.01 12.76
CA ASP A 298 -11.62 4.00 14.19
C ASP A 298 -12.66 3.22 15.02
N PRO A 299 -13.99 3.42 14.86
CA PRO A 299 -14.99 2.61 15.55
C PRO A 299 -14.97 1.14 15.13
N LEU A 300 -14.80 0.86 13.84
CA LEU A 300 -14.71 -0.50 13.33
C LEU A 300 -13.54 -1.25 13.96
N MET A 301 -12.33 -0.67 13.98
CA MET A 301 -11.15 -1.31 14.57
C MET A 301 -11.35 -1.60 16.06
N LYS A 302 -12.01 -0.70 16.81
CA LYS A 302 -12.40 -0.93 18.20
C LYS A 302 -13.41 -2.09 18.32
N GLU A 303 -14.41 -2.13 17.46
CA GLU A 303 -15.41 -3.21 17.43
C GLU A 303 -14.76 -4.57 17.14
N LEU A 304 -13.82 -4.64 16.19
CA LEU A 304 -13.07 -5.84 15.85
C LEU A 304 -12.29 -6.38 17.05
N ILE A 305 -11.59 -5.51 17.80
CA ILE A 305 -10.91 -5.90 19.05
C ILE A 305 -11.91 -6.50 20.04
N GLU A 306 -13.00 -5.80 20.32
CA GLU A 306 -13.94 -6.22 21.36
C GLU A 306 -14.68 -7.51 21.00
N LYS A 307 -14.96 -7.73 19.71
CA LYS A 307 -15.46 -9.03 19.23
C LYS A 307 -14.43 -10.13 19.41
N THR A 308 -13.16 -9.87 19.09
CA THR A 308 -12.07 -10.85 19.28
C THR A 308 -11.86 -11.17 20.76
N LYS A 309 -11.81 -10.17 21.65
CA LYS A 309 -11.73 -10.37 23.10
C LYS A 309 -12.85 -11.25 23.62
N ARG A 310 -14.11 -10.93 23.26
CA ARG A 310 -15.28 -11.73 23.66
C ARG A 310 -15.18 -13.17 23.17
N HIS A 311 -14.74 -13.36 21.92
CA HIS A 311 -14.55 -14.70 21.38
C HIS A 311 -13.49 -15.49 22.16
N ILE A 312 -12.29 -14.92 22.34
CA ILE A 312 -11.21 -15.61 23.07
C ILE A 312 -11.63 -15.89 24.52
N ALA A 313 -12.28 -14.93 25.20
CA ALA A 313 -12.78 -15.11 26.56
C ALA A 313 -13.85 -16.22 26.66
N SER A 314 -14.67 -16.41 25.62
CA SER A 314 -15.64 -17.51 25.56
C SER A 314 -14.99 -18.88 25.34
N ALA A 315 -13.85 -18.91 24.66
CA ALA A 315 -13.05 -20.12 24.42
C ALA A 315 -12.08 -20.44 25.57
N THR A 316 -11.85 -19.49 26.49
CA THR A 316 -10.91 -19.60 27.61
C THR A 316 -11.62 -20.06 28.88
N GLU A 317 -10.99 -20.98 29.63
CA GLU A 317 -11.47 -21.44 30.93
C GLU A 317 -11.77 -20.27 31.89
N PRO A 318 -12.84 -20.32 32.71
CA PRO A 318 -13.29 -19.20 33.55
C PRO A 318 -12.21 -18.55 34.45
N GLY A 319 -11.17 -19.29 34.85
CA GLY A 319 -10.07 -18.79 35.68
C GLY A 319 -8.86 -18.20 34.93
N LYS A 320 -8.87 -18.19 33.60
CA LYS A 320 -7.77 -17.64 32.75
C LYS A 320 -8.20 -16.43 31.91
N ARG A 321 -9.41 -15.90 32.13
CA ARG A 321 -10.02 -14.83 31.32
C ARG A 321 -9.31 -13.49 31.41
N ASP A 322 -8.61 -13.21 32.52
CA ASP A 322 -7.86 -11.96 32.69
C ASP A 322 -6.51 -11.95 31.95
N ALA A 323 -6.08 -13.10 31.40
CA ALA A 323 -4.84 -13.27 30.66
C ALA A 323 -5.03 -13.33 29.13
N VAL A 324 -6.19 -12.91 28.62
CA VAL A 324 -6.50 -12.97 27.18
C VAL A 324 -5.55 -12.05 26.40
N ARG A 325 -4.59 -12.65 25.70
CA ARG A 325 -3.68 -11.94 24.80
C ARG A 325 -4.30 -11.87 23.40
N LEU A 326 -4.21 -10.71 22.78
CA LEU A 326 -4.70 -10.48 21.43
C LEU A 326 -3.57 -10.65 20.41
N PRO A 327 -3.85 -11.15 19.20
CA PRO A 327 -2.91 -11.06 18.08
C PRO A 327 -2.79 -9.61 17.58
N MET A 328 -1.73 -9.31 16.82
CA MET A 328 -1.52 -8.00 16.17
C MET A 328 -2.24 -7.85 14.83
N ALA A 329 -2.79 -8.94 14.29
CA ALA A 329 -3.55 -8.96 13.05
C ALA A 329 -4.83 -9.78 13.21
N LEU A 330 -5.94 -9.30 12.65
CA LEU A 330 -7.23 -9.97 12.74
C LEU A 330 -7.72 -10.43 11.36
N PRO A 331 -8.19 -11.67 11.22
CA PRO A 331 -8.67 -12.17 9.94
C PRO A 331 -9.98 -11.51 9.55
N VAL A 332 -10.00 -10.88 8.38
CA VAL A 332 -11.17 -10.17 7.84
C VAL A 332 -11.27 -10.33 6.33
N THR A 333 -12.49 -10.20 5.83
CA THR A 333 -12.79 -9.97 4.42
C THR A 333 -12.85 -8.46 4.20
N VAL A 334 -12.24 -7.96 3.12
CA VAL A 334 -12.30 -6.55 2.77
C VAL A 334 -12.87 -6.39 1.38
N ARG A 335 -13.86 -5.53 1.25
CA ARG A 335 -14.43 -5.09 -0.02
C ARG A 335 -14.17 -3.61 -0.20
N GLY A 336 -13.63 -3.19 -1.33
CA GLY A 336 -13.37 -1.78 -1.62
C GLY A 336 -13.16 -1.51 -3.09
N ARG A 337 -12.77 -0.28 -3.45
CA ARG A 337 -12.40 0.10 -4.82
C ARG A 337 -10.91 0.32 -4.91
N LEU A 338 -10.28 -0.26 -5.91
CA LEU A 338 -8.84 -0.16 -6.11
C LEU A 338 -8.48 1.17 -6.77
N ARG A 339 -7.35 1.75 -6.34
CA ARG A 339 -6.70 2.94 -6.88
C ARG A 339 -5.18 2.75 -6.76
N LEU A 340 -4.39 3.41 -7.59
CA LEU A 340 -2.93 3.41 -7.45
C LEU A 340 -2.45 4.58 -6.57
N SER A 341 -1.43 4.33 -5.76
CA SER A 341 -0.91 5.26 -4.74
C SER A 341 -0.45 6.60 -5.30
N ASP A 342 0.17 6.61 -6.47
CA ASP A 342 0.69 7.81 -7.15
C ASP A 342 -0.42 8.76 -7.65
N THR A 343 -1.59 8.20 -7.96
CA THR A 343 -2.75 9.02 -8.33
C THR A 343 -3.30 9.78 -7.13
N ILE A 344 -2.89 9.43 -5.90
CA ILE A 344 -3.36 10.01 -4.66
C ILE A 344 -2.69 11.36 -4.42
N GLY A 345 -3.51 12.38 -4.17
CA GLY A 345 -2.99 13.71 -3.88
C GLY A 345 -2.45 14.46 -5.11
N LEU A 346 -2.81 14.03 -6.32
CA LEU A 346 -2.84 14.91 -7.51
C LEU A 346 -3.89 16.03 -7.35
N ASP A 347 -4.92 15.75 -6.55
CA ASP A 347 -5.89 16.74 -6.11
C ASP A 347 -5.45 17.31 -4.74
N PRO A 348 -5.27 18.63 -4.60
CA PRO A 348 -5.01 19.27 -3.31
C PRO A 348 -6.07 18.96 -2.24
N ARG A 349 -7.28 18.57 -2.68
CA ARG A 349 -8.38 18.13 -1.81
C ARG A 349 -8.12 16.74 -1.22
N ASP A 350 -7.49 15.83 -1.98
CA ASP A 350 -7.09 14.51 -1.51
C ASP A 350 -5.91 14.60 -0.54
N THR A 351 -4.93 15.47 -0.81
CA THR A 351 -3.75 15.63 0.07
C THR A 351 -4.12 16.10 1.46
N ASN A 352 -5.11 16.97 1.60
CA ASN A 352 -5.51 17.50 2.91
C ASN A 352 -6.39 16.52 3.71
N ALA A 353 -6.78 15.39 3.12
CA ALA A 353 -7.67 14.41 3.75
C ALA A 353 -6.92 13.18 4.30
N LEU A 354 -5.69 12.93 3.83
CA LEU A 354 -4.90 11.74 4.12
C LEU A 354 -3.78 12.04 5.13
N PRO A 355 -3.32 11.04 5.89
CA PRO A 355 -2.24 11.25 6.85
C PRO A 355 -0.93 11.51 6.12
N ASN A 356 -0.10 12.40 6.69
CA ASN A 356 1.21 12.75 6.14
C ASN A 356 2.10 11.52 5.98
N THR A 357 2.02 10.56 6.91
CA THR A 357 2.76 9.30 6.83
C THR A 357 2.49 8.55 5.52
N ALA A 358 1.22 8.45 5.11
CA ALA A 358 0.83 7.82 3.86
C ALA A 358 1.24 8.67 2.65
N LEU A 359 1.02 9.99 2.70
CA LEU A 359 1.39 10.88 1.61
C LEU A 359 2.90 10.83 1.32
N THR A 360 3.75 10.82 2.34
CA THR A 360 5.20 10.70 2.14
C THR A 360 5.58 9.30 1.63
N SER A 361 5.01 8.25 2.21
CA SER A 361 5.26 6.85 1.80
C SER A 361 4.89 6.61 0.32
N TRP A 362 3.88 7.32 -0.19
CA TRP A 362 3.39 7.22 -1.55
C TRP A 362 4.01 8.20 -2.55
N LYS A 363 4.75 9.24 -2.12
CA LYS A 363 5.19 10.36 -2.98
C LYS A 363 6.71 10.61 -3.05
N GLY A 364 7.55 9.73 -2.50
CA GLY A 364 9.00 9.72 -2.78
C GLY A 364 9.31 8.98 -4.09
N GLY A 365 10.58 8.71 -4.43
CA GLY A 365 10.95 7.68 -5.43
C GLY A 365 10.55 6.24 -5.03
N ALA A 366 9.47 6.14 -4.26
CA ALA A 366 8.81 4.99 -3.70
C ALA A 366 7.67 4.58 -4.65
N ASP A 367 7.57 3.27 -4.89
CA ASP A 367 6.73 2.69 -5.93
C ASP A 367 5.25 3.07 -5.89
N ARG A 368 4.72 3.20 -7.11
CA ARG A 368 3.29 3.12 -7.39
C ARG A 368 2.79 1.74 -6.97
N ARG A 369 1.70 1.67 -6.20
CA ARG A 369 1.15 0.40 -5.70
C ARG A 369 -0.37 0.43 -5.56
N PRO A 370 -1.05 -0.73 -5.56
CA PRO A 370 -2.49 -0.80 -5.38
C PRO A 370 -2.91 -0.49 -3.93
N VAL A 371 -3.90 0.37 -3.81
CA VAL A 371 -4.52 0.80 -2.55
C VAL A 371 -6.03 0.55 -2.63
N LEU A 372 -6.61 -0.05 -1.59
CA LEU A 372 -8.02 -0.42 -1.54
C LEU A 372 -8.82 0.59 -0.72
N TYR A 373 -9.73 1.32 -1.37
CA TYR A 373 -10.56 2.32 -0.72
C TYR A 373 -11.91 1.73 -0.28
N ILE A 374 -12.24 1.88 1.00
CA ILE A 374 -13.57 1.57 1.55
C ILE A 374 -14.43 2.84 1.73
N SER A 375 -13.84 4.02 1.51
CA SER A 375 -14.54 5.30 1.47
C SER A 375 -13.87 6.21 0.46
N THR A 376 -14.62 6.89 -0.40
CA THR A 376 -14.08 7.86 -1.36
C THR A 376 -14.19 9.28 -0.83
N ILE A 377 -13.23 10.11 -1.20
CA ILE A 377 -13.27 11.56 -1.00
C ILE A 377 -14.08 12.16 -2.14
N LYS A 378 -15.24 12.76 -1.87
CA LYS A 378 -15.97 13.57 -2.84
C LYS A 378 -15.92 15.04 -2.44
N ALA A 379 -15.73 15.91 -3.42
CA ALA A 379 -15.90 17.34 -3.24
C ALA A 379 -17.37 17.63 -2.94
N GLY A 380 -17.64 18.20 -1.77
CA GLY A 380 -18.95 18.69 -1.40
C GLY A 380 -19.28 20.01 -2.11
N LYS A 381 -20.52 20.47 -1.96
CA LYS A 381 -20.93 21.78 -2.46
C LYS A 381 -20.33 22.88 -1.57
N GLY A 382 -19.29 23.53 -2.07
CA GLY A 382 -18.59 24.66 -1.41
C GLY A 382 -17.10 24.41 -1.25
N ALA A 383 -16.29 25.48 -1.18
CA ALA A 383 -14.83 25.41 -1.18
C ALA A 383 -14.20 24.57 -0.04
N SER A 384 -14.99 24.24 0.99
CA SER A 384 -14.53 23.51 2.19
C SER A 384 -15.40 22.29 2.55
N ALA A 385 -16.44 21.99 1.78
CA ALA A 385 -17.33 20.87 2.05
C ALA A 385 -16.73 19.59 1.45
N TYR A 386 -16.60 18.54 2.25
CA TYR A 386 -16.16 17.21 1.79
C TYR A 386 -17.21 16.20 2.22
N GLU A 387 -17.57 15.30 1.32
CA GLU A 387 -18.45 14.18 1.64
C GLU A 387 -17.65 12.89 1.50
N SER A 388 -17.58 12.12 2.60
CA SER A 388 -17.05 10.77 2.54
C SER A 388 -18.16 9.84 2.06
N VAL A 389 -18.01 9.24 0.88
CA VAL A 389 -18.97 8.25 0.38
C VAL A 389 -18.44 6.85 0.66
N ASN A 390 -19.24 6.04 1.33
CA ASN A 390 -18.94 4.64 1.56
C ASN A 390 -18.97 3.86 0.22
N VAL A 391 -17.90 3.15 -0.09
CA VAL A 391 -17.78 2.31 -1.29
C VAL A 391 -17.35 0.87 -1.01
N GLY A 392 -17.26 0.49 0.27
CA GLY A 392 -16.68 -0.78 0.69
C GLY A 392 -16.96 -1.13 2.14
N GLU A 393 -16.43 -2.26 2.62
CA GLU A 393 -16.60 -2.73 3.98
C GLU A 393 -15.44 -3.62 4.43
N ILE A 394 -15.29 -3.75 5.73
CA ILE A 394 -14.40 -4.71 6.38
C ILE A 394 -15.29 -5.53 7.31
N SER A 395 -15.28 -6.84 7.14
CA SER A 395 -16.10 -7.77 7.91
C SER A 395 -15.23 -8.85 8.54
N LEU A 396 -15.51 -9.19 9.80
CA LEU A 396 -14.87 -10.35 10.43
C LEU A 396 -15.28 -11.60 9.66
N GLU A 397 -14.32 -12.45 9.36
CA GLU A 397 -14.61 -13.73 8.75
C GLU A 397 -15.25 -14.67 9.79
N GLU A 398 -16.51 -15.03 9.56
CA GLU A 398 -17.28 -15.94 10.42
C GLU A 398 -16.59 -17.32 10.44
N GLY A 399 -15.88 -17.61 11.54
CA GLY A 399 -15.11 -18.85 11.74
C GLY A 399 -13.58 -18.69 11.73
N ALA A 400 -13.07 -17.50 11.42
CA ALA A 400 -11.63 -17.26 11.32
C ALA A 400 -10.91 -16.99 12.65
N VAL A 401 -11.60 -17.08 13.79
CA VAL A 401 -10.95 -16.92 15.11
C VAL A 401 -10.08 -18.13 15.50
N ARG A 402 -9.89 -19.09 14.57
CA ARG A 402 -8.86 -20.13 14.68
C ARG A 402 -7.55 -19.61 14.07
N SER A 403 -6.42 -19.93 14.71
CA SER A 403 -5.06 -19.59 14.25
C SER A 403 -4.93 -19.84 12.75
N LYS A 404 -4.73 -18.75 12.00
CA LYS A 404 -4.45 -18.79 10.56
C LYS A 404 -3.04 -18.29 10.36
N TYR A 405 -2.28 -19.04 9.59
CA TYR A 405 -0.89 -18.74 9.28
C TYR A 405 -0.76 -17.36 8.63
N TYR A 406 0.13 -16.53 9.19
CA TYR A 406 0.62 -15.34 8.53
C TYR A 406 2.04 -15.05 9.00
N SER A 407 2.90 -14.64 8.07
CA SER A 407 4.28 -14.28 8.34
C SER A 407 4.38 -12.78 8.61
N ALA A 408 5.21 -12.37 9.55
CA ALA A 408 5.47 -10.96 9.78
C ALA A 408 6.85 -10.68 10.32
N TYR A 409 7.21 -9.40 10.25
CA TYR A 409 8.41 -8.83 10.82
C TYR A 409 8.05 -8.12 12.11
N LEU A 410 8.55 -8.60 13.24
CA LEU A 410 8.62 -7.81 14.46
C LEU A 410 9.90 -6.99 14.41
N TRP A 411 9.85 -5.74 14.84
CA TRP A 411 11.05 -4.91 14.83
C TRP A 411 11.05 -3.88 15.95
N ILE A 412 12.26 -3.44 16.29
CA ILE A 412 12.58 -2.34 17.20
C ILE A 412 13.75 -1.56 16.60
N ALA A 413 13.73 -0.24 16.71
CA ALA A 413 14.78 0.62 16.22
C ALA A 413 15.37 1.49 17.32
N PHE A 414 16.69 1.58 17.30
CA PHE A 414 17.46 2.56 18.06
C PHE A 414 18.08 3.56 17.09
N VAL A 415 18.39 4.74 17.57
CA VAL A 415 19.15 5.75 16.85
C VAL A 415 20.48 5.96 17.54
N MET A 416 21.55 5.99 16.76
CA MET A 416 22.88 6.32 17.27
C MET A 416 23.07 7.83 17.35
N MET A 417 23.39 8.30 18.54
CA MET A 417 23.59 9.72 18.83
C MET A 417 24.93 9.95 19.52
N GLU A 418 25.42 11.17 19.43
CA GLU A 418 26.56 11.66 20.20
C GLU A 418 26.09 12.68 21.23
N GLU A 419 26.52 12.50 22.47
CA GLU A 419 26.29 13.46 23.54
C GLU A 419 27.34 14.58 23.49
N GLN A 420 26.93 15.81 23.18
CA GLN A 420 27.80 16.97 23.10
C GLN A 420 27.22 18.15 23.88
N GLY A 421 27.89 18.56 24.96
CA GLY A 421 27.49 19.73 25.74
C GLY A 421 26.07 19.65 26.32
N GLY A 422 25.59 18.45 26.66
CA GLY A 422 24.22 18.21 27.14
C GLY A 422 23.16 18.14 26.04
N ALA A 423 23.55 18.23 24.77
CA ALA A 423 22.71 17.96 23.62
C ALA A 423 22.97 16.55 23.07
N PHE A 424 21.94 15.97 22.45
CA PHE A 424 22.03 14.71 21.71
C PHE A 424 21.92 15.02 20.24
N ILE A 425 22.97 14.71 19.49
CA ILE A 425 23.06 15.02 18.07
C ILE A 425 23.18 13.69 17.31
N PRO A 426 22.37 13.43 16.27
CA PRO A 426 22.54 12.24 15.44
C PRO A 426 23.96 12.16 14.86
N LEU A 427 24.56 10.97 14.82
CA LEU A 427 25.97 10.83 14.43
C LEU A 427 26.25 11.31 13.00
N SER A 428 25.31 11.20 12.07
CA SER A 428 25.48 11.74 10.72
C SER A 428 25.63 13.26 10.71
N GLN A 429 24.95 13.96 11.63
CA GLN A 429 24.96 15.43 11.69
C GLN A 429 26.24 16.01 12.30
N THR A 430 26.93 15.27 13.18
CA THR A 430 28.11 15.81 13.90
C THR A 430 29.35 15.97 13.01
N ARG A 431 29.41 15.33 11.83
CA ARG A 431 30.66 15.23 11.05
C ARG A 431 30.72 16.02 9.75
N ASP A 432 29.68 16.00 8.92
CA ASP A 432 29.67 16.71 7.63
C ASP A 432 28.58 17.78 7.52
N GLY A 433 27.79 17.97 8.58
CA GLY A 433 26.66 18.89 8.63
C GLY A 433 25.47 18.50 7.74
N LYS A 434 25.55 17.37 7.02
CA LYS A 434 24.49 16.86 6.14
C LYS A 434 23.76 15.71 6.84
N SER A 435 22.56 15.99 7.34
CA SER A 435 21.74 14.98 8.00
C SER A 435 21.37 13.83 7.06
N ARG A 436 21.83 12.61 7.36
CA ARG A 436 21.43 11.37 6.69
C ARG A 436 20.77 10.43 7.70
N PRO A 437 19.50 10.68 8.06
CA PRO A 437 18.88 10.03 9.20
C PRO A 437 18.86 8.49 9.09
N TRP A 438 18.71 7.93 7.89
CA TRP A 438 18.74 6.47 7.71
C TRP A 438 20.07 5.83 8.16
N THR A 439 21.18 6.55 8.08
CA THR A 439 22.49 6.04 8.53
C THR A 439 22.66 6.03 10.05
N ASP A 440 21.78 6.71 10.79
CA ASP A 440 21.81 6.72 12.25
C ASP A 440 20.85 5.68 12.85
N LEU A 441 19.94 5.13 12.04
CA LEU A 441 18.94 4.16 12.47
C LEU A 441 19.50 2.74 12.53
N VAL A 442 19.27 2.05 13.64
CA VAL A 442 19.66 0.66 13.88
C VAL A 442 18.40 -0.15 14.14
N PRO A 443 17.72 -0.64 13.09
CA PRO A 443 16.61 -1.55 13.26
C PRO A 443 17.15 -2.94 13.66
N PHE A 444 16.41 -3.64 14.50
CA PHE A 444 16.53 -5.07 14.74
C PHE A 444 15.19 -5.69 14.40
N PHE A 445 15.20 -6.85 13.76
CA PHE A 445 13.97 -7.53 13.40
C PHE A 445 14.04 -9.04 13.61
N GLU A 446 12.86 -9.62 13.80
CA GLU A 446 12.60 -11.05 13.86
C GLU A 446 11.51 -11.37 12.84
N HIS A 447 11.79 -12.32 11.96
CA HIS A 447 10.81 -12.80 11.00
C HIS A 447 10.21 -14.10 11.54
N GLY A 448 8.90 -14.15 11.65
CA GLY A 448 8.24 -15.32 12.21
C GLY A 448 6.81 -15.49 11.72
N ASN A 449 6.29 -16.69 11.95
CA ASN A 449 4.85 -16.95 11.85
C ASN A 449 4.19 -16.43 13.12
N LEU A 450 3.34 -15.42 13.01
CA LEU A 450 2.70 -14.77 14.16
C LEU A 450 1.21 -15.11 14.23
N ALA A 451 0.85 -16.34 13.89
CA ALA A 451 -0.54 -16.79 13.69
C ALA A 451 -1.50 -16.52 14.88
N ASP A 452 -0.96 -16.35 16.08
CA ASP A 452 -1.71 -16.10 17.31
C ASP A 452 -0.90 -15.29 18.34
N ALA A 453 -1.53 -15.01 19.49
CA ALA A 453 -0.92 -14.19 20.53
C ALA A 453 0.27 -14.87 21.25
N GLU A 454 0.35 -16.21 21.22
CA GLU A 454 1.44 -16.96 21.84
C GLU A 454 2.68 -16.94 20.97
N SER A 455 2.52 -17.25 19.67
CA SER A 455 3.58 -17.11 18.67
C SER A 455 4.09 -15.68 18.57
N LEU A 456 3.20 -14.67 18.66
CA LEU A 456 3.59 -13.27 18.79
C LEU A 456 4.45 -13.00 20.02
N ALA A 457 4.01 -13.43 21.21
CA ALA A 457 4.75 -13.21 22.45
C ALA A 457 6.14 -13.89 22.40
N TYR A 458 6.21 -15.10 21.85
CA TYR A 458 7.48 -15.79 21.61
C TYR A 458 8.38 -15.01 20.66
N GLY A 459 7.86 -14.55 19.52
CA GLY A 459 8.61 -13.76 18.55
C GLY A 459 9.17 -12.46 19.15
N LYS A 460 8.36 -11.74 19.96
CA LYS A 460 8.84 -10.55 20.67
C LYS A 460 9.94 -10.87 21.68
N ALA A 461 9.84 -12.00 22.39
CA ALA A 461 10.88 -12.44 23.32
C ALA A 461 12.18 -12.80 22.60
N GLN A 462 12.12 -13.48 21.44
CA GLN A 462 13.30 -13.77 20.62
C GLN A 462 13.95 -12.49 20.10
N LEU A 463 13.14 -11.54 19.62
CA LEU A 463 13.64 -10.22 19.22
C LEU A 463 14.33 -9.52 20.40
N ALA A 464 13.74 -9.56 21.59
CA ALA A 464 14.32 -8.94 22.78
C ALA A 464 15.67 -9.56 23.17
N ILE A 465 15.81 -10.88 23.08
CA ILE A 465 17.09 -11.59 23.31
C ILE A 465 18.13 -11.12 22.29
N LYS A 466 17.79 -11.15 21.00
CA LYS A 466 18.69 -10.75 19.91
C LYS A 466 19.20 -9.32 20.08
N VAL A 467 18.30 -8.40 20.41
CA VAL A 467 18.64 -6.99 20.63
C VAL A 467 19.56 -6.83 21.83
N ALA A 468 19.24 -7.47 22.96
CA ALA A 468 20.04 -7.37 24.18
C ALA A 468 21.47 -7.89 23.95
N GLU A 469 21.63 -9.03 23.27
CA GLU A 469 22.93 -9.59 22.91
C GLU A 469 23.72 -8.67 21.96
N ALA A 470 23.05 -8.09 20.97
CA ALA A 470 23.69 -7.18 20.03
C ALA A 470 24.17 -5.89 20.72
N LEU A 471 23.35 -5.31 21.60
CA LEU A 471 23.71 -4.11 22.37
C LEU A 471 24.91 -4.37 23.28
N VAL A 472 24.99 -5.54 23.93
CA VAL A 472 26.18 -5.94 24.70
C VAL A 472 27.43 -5.95 23.82
N ARG A 473 27.40 -6.65 22.68
CA ARG A 473 28.55 -6.74 21.76
C ARG A 473 29.00 -5.38 21.26
N VAL A 474 28.05 -4.52 20.95
CA VAL A 474 28.34 -3.15 20.52
C VAL A 474 28.98 -2.35 21.64
N THR A 475 28.47 -2.42 22.87
CA THR A 475 29.07 -1.75 24.03
C THR A 475 30.46 -2.28 24.38
N GLU A 476 30.75 -3.55 24.15
CA GLU A 476 32.09 -4.12 24.33
C GLU A 476 33.10 -3.61 23.28
N ALA A 477 32.65 -3.38 22.06
CA ALA A 477 33.47 -2.87 20.96
C ALA A 477 33.71 -1.36 21.01
N LEU A 478 32.91 -0.62 21.77
CA LEU A 478 33.06 0.82 21.93
C LEU A 478 34.16 1.19 22.94
N PRO A 479 34.92 2.28 22.69
CA PRO A 479 35.84 2.84 23.68
C PRO A 479 35.13 3.23 24.98
N GLU A 480 35.79 3.10 26.13
CA GLU A 480 35.21 3.45 27.45
C GLU A 480 34.83 4.94 27.56
N ASP A 481 35.54 5.81 26.84
CA ASP A 481 35.29 7.26 26.79
C ASP A 481 34.30 7.67 25.70
N THR A 482 33.60 6.71 25.09
CA THR A 482 32.65 6.99 24.02
C THR A 482 31.49 7.87 24.50
N ARG A 483 31.18 8.89 23.69
CA ARG A 483 29.97 9.70 23.85
C ARG A 483 28.80 9.18 23.02
N THR A 484 28.98 8.05 22.34
CA THR A 484 27.93 7.43 21.55
C THR A 484 26.86 6.83 22.46
N ARG A 485 25.60 7.02 22.09
CA ARG A 485 24.41 6.50 22.77
C ARG A 485 23.48 5.86 21.75
N PHE A 486 22.87 4.74 22.13
CA PHE A 486 21.79 4.07 21.42
C PHE A 486 20.49 4.47 22.09
N VAL A 487 19.79 5.44 21.49
CA VAL A 487 18.54 5.95 22.03
C VAL A 487 17.39 5.22 21.37
N PHE A 488 16.43 4.73 22.15
CA PHE A 488 15.23 4.11 21.61
C PHE A 488 14.48 5.10 20.72
N ALA A 489 14.19 4.67 19.48
CA ALA A 489 13.50 5.49 18.50
C ALA A 489 12.02 5.11 18.43
N CYS A 490 11.72 3.85 18.09
CA CYS A 490 10.37 3.29 17.99
C CYS A 490 10.43 1.76 17.83
N SER A 491 9.29 1.09 17.86
CA SER A 491 9.10 -0.32 17.53
C SER A 491 7.78 -0.55 16.79
N ILE A 492 7.54 -1.78 16.35
CA ILE A 492 6.28 -2.15 15.68
C ILE A 492 5.02 -1.91 16.53
N ASP A 493 5.16 -1.85 17.85
CA ASP A 493 4.10 -1.71 18.85
C ASP A 493 4.20 -0.43 19.71
N ASP A 494 5.24 0.39 19.50
CA ASP A 494 5.45 1.68 20.15
C ASP A 494 5.91 2.72 19.11
N PRO A 495 5.09 3.73 18.79
CA PRO A 495 5.42 4.70 17.76
C PRO A 495 6.59 5.62 18.13
N GLY A 496 7.00 5.71 19.40
CA GLY A 496 8.09 6.59 19.83
C GLY A 496 7.79 8.09 19.71
N CYS A 497 6.53 8.46 19.51
CA CYS A 497 6.07 9.85 19.60
C CYS A 497 5.72 10.13 21.07
N ASN A 498 6.28 11.15 21.71
CA ASN A 498 5.77 11.57 23.02
C ASN A 498 5.56 13.09 23.15
N GLY A 499 4.56 13.50 23.92
CA GLY A 499 3.85 14.78 23.76
C GLY A 499 2.37 14.61 23.37
N GLY A 500 1.83 13.38 23.38
CA GLY A 500 0.41 13.09 23.17
C GLY A 500 0.07 11.96 22.17
N GLY A 501 1.05 11.25 21.60
CA GLY A 501 0.79 10.20 20.61
C GLY A 501 0.95 8.79 21.17
N GLU A 502 0.03 8.30 21.99
CA GLU A 502 -0.11 6.84 22.16
C GLU A 502 -0.42 6.21 20.79
N PRO A 503 -0.06 4.94 20.55
CA PRO A 503 -0.58 4.25 19.37
C PRO A 503 -2.10 4.40 19.36
N LEU A 504 -2.65 4.82 18.22
CA LEU A 504 -4.06 5.16 18.07
C LEU A 504 -4.97 4.00 18.50
N PHE A 505 -4.44 2.78 18.40
CA PHE A 505 -5.08 1.54 18.73
C PHE A 505 -4.29 0.75 19.79
N ALA A 506 -4.01 1.35 20.96
CA ALA A 506 -3.21 0.74 22.04
C ALA A 506 -3.60 -0.72 22.41
N GLY A 507 -4.88 -1.09 22.28
CA GLY A 507 -5.33 -2.47 22.51
C GLY A 507 -4.84 -3.53 21.51
N TRP A 508 -4.16 -3.14 20.43
CA TRP A 508 -3.65 -4.03 19.37
C TRP A 508 -2.18 -4.41 19.52
N GLN A 509 -1.49 -3.94 20.56
CA GLN A 509 -0.06 -4.18 20.74
C GLN A 509 0.30 -5.65 20.96
N GLY A 510 -0.68 -6.50 21.29
CA GLY A 510 -0.48 -7.93 21.44
C GLY A 510 0.41 -8.34 22.61
N GLY A 511 0.26 -7.64 23.74
CA GLY A 511 0.96 -7.92 24.99
C GLY A 511 2.00 -6.86 25.34
N ALA A 512 3.06 -7.27 26.03
CA ALA A 512 4.16 -6.37 26.42
C ALA A 512 4.83 -5.73 25.20
N LEU A 513 5.30 -4.49 25.37
CA LEU A 513 6.04 -3.76 24.35
C LEU A 513 7.40 -4.40 24.12
N VAL A 514 7.87 -4.42 22.86
CA VAL A 514 9.21 -4.94 22.54
C VAL A 514 10.29 -4.20 23.33
N ARG A 515 10.17 -2.88 23.47
CA ARG A 515 11.09 -2.04 24.27
C ARG A 515 11.23 -2.54 25.70
N ASP A 516 10.10 -2.81 26.35
CA ASP A 516 10.07 -3.20 27.76
C ASP A 516 10.62 -4.62 27.95
N LEU A 517 10.38 -5.52 26.98
CA LEU A 517 10.95 -6.87 26.97
C LEU A 517 12.48 -6.84 26.83
N VAL A 518 13.03 -5.95 25.99
CA VAL A 518 14.49 -5.77 25.86
C VAL A 518 15.08 -5.28 27.17
N ARG A 519 14.48 -4.25 27.78
CA ARG A 519 14.93 -3.72 29.07
C ARG A 519 14.91 -4.80 30.15
N ALA A 520 13.78 -5.48 30.32
CA ALA A 520 13.61 -6.53 31.32
C ALA A 520 14.61 -7.67 31.12
N ARG A 521 14.96 -8.02 29.86
CA ARG A 521 15.97 -9.04 29.57
C ARG A 521 17.37 -8.61 30.04
N ILE A 522 17.77 -7.38 29.77
CA ILE A 522 19.07 -6.83 30.19
C ILE A 522 19.15 -6.78 31.72
N GLU A 523 18.13 -6.23 32.37
CA GLU A 523 18.05 -6.13 33.83
C GLU A 523 18.09 -7.50 34.51
N ALA A 524 17.35 -8.48 33.99
CA ALA A 524 17.33 -9.83 34.54
C ALA A 524 18.70 -10.52 34.47
N LEU A 525 19.41 -10.40 33.34
CA LEU A 525 20.74 -11.01 33.19
C LEU A 525 21.81 -10.32 34.03
N ALA A 526 21.76 -8.99 34.13
CA ALA A 526 22.64 -8.25 35.03
C ALA A 526 22.40 -8.64 36.51
N ALA A 527 21.14 -8.79 36.92
CA ALA A 527 20.79 -9.24 38.27
C ALA A 527 21.22 -10.69 38.56
N GLN A 528 21.35 -11.53 37.53
CA GLN A 528 21.90 -12.88 37.62
C GLN A 528 23.44 -12.91 37.69
N GLY A 529 24.09 -11.74 37.61
CA GLY A 529 25.54 -11.60 37.74
C GLY A 529 26.31 -11.69 36.43
N ASP A 530 25.65 -11.56 35.26
CA ASP A 530 26.37 -11.49 33.98
C ASP A 530 27.11 -10.14 33.86
N PRO A 531 28.46 -10.14 33.82
CA PRO A 531 29.25 -8.90 33.83
C PRO A 531 29.05 -8.04 32.58
N ALA A 532 28.72 -8.64 31.43
CA ALA A 532 28.58 -7.91 30.18
C ALA A 532 27.29 -7.06 30.20
N TYR A 533 26.20 -7.62 30.73
CA TYR A 533 24.93 -6.89 30.91
C TYR A 533 25.01 -5.88 32.05
N ALA A 534 25.72 -6.20 33.14
CA ALA A 534 25.97 -5.24 34.22
C ALA A 534 26.75 -4.01 33.70
N LYS A 535 27.79 -4.24 32.87
CA LYS A 535 28.52 -3.16 32.18
C LYS A 535 27.61 -2.36 31.26
N LEU A 536 26.77 -3.02 30.46
CA LEU A 536 25.81 -2.34 29.58
C LEU A 536 24.91 -1.35 30.34
N LEU A 537 24.30 -1.79 31.45
CA LEU A 537 23.48 -0.94 32.30
C LEU A 537 24.27 0.21 32.93
N ALA A 538 25.45 -0.09 33.50
CA ALA A 538 26.27 0.91 34.16
C ALA A 538 26.82 1.97 33.20
N SER A 539 27.05 1.61 31.94
CA SER A 539 27.63 2.50 30.93
C SER A 539 26.69 3.63 30.49
N GLY A 540 25.37 3.49 30.69
CA GLY A 540 24.38 4.42 30.17
C GLY A 540 24.37 4.54 28.64
N VAL A 541 25.03 3.62 27.93
CA VAL A 541 25.13 3.65 26.45
C VAL A 541 23.76 3.48 25.79
N VAL A 542 22.82 2.78 26.43
CA VAL A 542 21.46 2.56 25.90
C VAL A 542 20.44 3.37 26.69
N ILE A 543 19.61 4.14 25.98
CA ILE A 543 18.57 4.98 26.58
C ILE A 543 17.20 4.52 26.06
N PHE A 544 16.42 3.85 26.90
CA PHE A 544 15.09 3.37 26.52
C PHE A 544 13.98 4.41 26.68
N GLU A 545 14.12 5.32 27.65
CA GLU A 545 13.19 6.40 27.92
C GLU A 545 13.93 7.72 27.77
N PRO A 546 14.09 8.23 26.53
CA PRO A 546 14.72 9.51 26.34
C PRO A 546 13.84 10.63 26.90
N ASP A 547 14.47 11.62 27.52
CA ASP A 547 13.83 12.83 28.02
C ASP A 547 14.47 14.09 27.39
N GLY A 548 13.81 15.24 27.56
CA GLY A 548 14.34 16.56 27.17
C GLY A 548 14.96 16.63 25.76
N ALA A 549 16.27 16.81 25.69
CA ALA A 549 17.02 16.94 24.43
C ALA A 549 17.20 15.60 23.70
N ALA A 550 17.47 14.51 24.43
CA ALA A 550 17.54 13.16 23.86
C ALA A 550 16.21 12.78 23.21
N TRP A 551 15.10 13.14 23.86
CA TRP A 551 13.77 12.91 23.32
C TRP A 551 13.53 13.67 22.03
N ARG A 552 13.78 14.99 21.98
CA ARG A 552 13.57 15.79 20.75
C ARG A 552 14.36 15.22 19.57
N ALA A 553 15.60 14.79 19.83
CA ALA A 553 16.45 14.19 18.82
C ALA A 553 15.90 12.82 18.37
N ALA A 554 15.48 11.96 19.30
CA ALA A 554 14.91 10.63 18.99
C ALA A 554 13.52 10.69 18.36
N HIS A 555 12.72 11.71 18.68
CA HIS A 555 11.39 11.92 18.12
C HIS A 555 11.43 12.14 16.60
N ALA A 556 12.52 12.73 16.10
CA ALA A 556 12.79 12.82 14.67
C ALA A 556 12.91 11.44 14.00
N TYR A 557 13.06 10.35 14.77
CA TYR A 557 13.13 8.95 14.35
C TYR A 557 11.93 8.12 14.82
N SER A 558 10.87 8.77 15.30
CA SER A 558 9.61 8.11 15.61
C SER A 558 9.05 7.39 14.37
N ALA A 559 8.17 6.41 14.60
CA ALA A 559 7.52 5.65 13.54
C ALA A 559 6.87 6.56 12.48
N CYS A 560 6.27 7.68 12.91
CA CYS A 560 5.63 8.65 12.02
C CYS A 560 6.61 9.52 11.21
N ALA A 561 7.89 9.53 11.57
CA ALA A 561 8.96 10.20 10.84
C ALA A 561 9.70 9.27 9.87
N LEU A 562 9.61 7.94 10.07
CA LEU A 562 10.26 6.96 9.19
C LEU A 562 9.89 7.12 7.70
N PRO A 563 8.64 7.41 7.28
CA PRO A 563 8.34 7.67 5.87
C PRO A 563 9.22 8.75 5.26
N ASP A 564 9.50 9.85 5.99
CA ASP A 564 10.35 10.94 5.50
C ASP A 564 11.80 10.48 5.32
N HIS A 565 12.30 9.63 6.22
CA HIS A 565 13.66 9.11 6.13
C HIS A 565 13.83 8.17 4.94
N VAL A 566 12.85 7.28 4.73
CA VAL A 566 12.84 6.35 3.59
C VAL A 566 12.73 7.12 2.27
N ALA A 567 11.83 8.11 2.19
CA ALA A 567 11.69 8.94 0.99
C ALA A 567 12.98 9.69 0.65
N ARG A 568 13.68 10.25 1.66
CA ARG A 568 14.99 10.90 1.44
C ARG A 568 16.08 9.92 1.03
N HIS A 569 16.08 8.71 1.57
CA HIS A 569 17.01 7.65 1.17
C HIS A 569 16.84 7.30 -0.31
N TYR A 570 15.60 7.08 -0.76
CA TYR A 570 15.29 6.83 -2.18
C TYR A 570 15.66 8.00 -3.08
N HIS A 571 15.34 9.22 -2.68
CA HIS A 571 15.72 10.40 -3.45
C HIS A 571 17.24 10.50 -3.64
N THR A 572 18.02 10.26 -2.57
CA THR A 572 19.48 10.26 -2.63
C THR A 572 20.01 9.14 -3.52
N MET A 573 19.38 7.96 -3.46
CA MET A 573 19.72 6.82 -4.32
C MET A 573 19.49 7.12 -5.80
N ASP A 574 18.39 7.79 -6.15
CA ASP A 574 18.02 8.10 -7.54
C ASP A 574 18.85 9.28 -8.10
N GLU A 575 19.07 10.36 -7.35
CA GLU A 575 19.85 11.52 -7.79
C GLU A 575 21.29 11.14 -8.18
N GLU A 576 21.92 10.28 -7.37
CA GLU A 576 23.30 9.88 -7.61
C GLU A 576 23.43 8.86 -8.75
N ALA A 577 22.42 8.01 -8.97
CA ALA A 577 22.38 7.12 -10.13
C ALA A 577 22.36 7.90 -11.46
N VAL A 578 21.74 9.08 -11.48
CA VAL A 578 21.76 9.99 -12.65
C VAL A 578 23.13 10.64 -12.85
N LEU A 579 23.94 10.80 -11.81
CA LEU A 579 25.28 11.37 -11.91
C LEU A 579 26.34 10.35 -12.37
N GLU A 580 26.08 9.04 -12.18
CA GLU A 580 27.00 7.96 -12.57
C GLU A 580 26.76 7.42 -13.99
N GLY A 581 25.59 7.66 -14.59
CA GLY A 581 25.23 7.28 -15.96
C GLY A 581 25.44 8.38 -16.99
#